data_AF-A0A7Y5KU58-F1
#
_entry.id   AF-A0A7Y5KU58-F1
#
_cell.length_a   1.000
_cell.length_b   1.000
_cell.length_c   1.000
_cell.angle_alpha   90.00
_cell.angle_beta   90.00
_cell.angle_gamma   90.00
#
_symmetry.space_group_name_H-M   'P 1'
#
loop_
_entity.id
_entity.type
_entity.pdbx_description
1 polymer ?
#
loop_
_entity_poly.entity_id
_entity_poly.type
_entity_poly.pdbx_seq_one_letter_code
_entity_poly.pdbx_strand_id
1 'polypeptide(L)'
;MAQAIRMAEFASRPELGALVVQPAHQAYRILHLGYFVLPLIAGADKYFNRLATWSDFLAPSLMRPIPHQETKVMYAAGAIEVLLALIVAFKPSVGAYLLALWLLAVIANLWLGQHYDMALRDFGLFLGALALGRLAQAYSRERVYVED
;
A
#
# COMPACT_ATOMS: atom_id res chain seq x y z
N MET A 1 45.12 -20.73 -21.38
CA MET A 1 43.89 -20.91 -22.18
C MET A 1 42.67 -21.25 -21.33
N ALA A 2 42.75 -22.24 -20.42
CA ALA A 2 41.62 -22.63 -19.54
C ALA A 2 41.10 -21.54 -18.58
N GLN A 3 41.96 -20.62 -18.11
CA GLN A 3 41.53 -19.50 -17.25
C GLN A 3 40.74 -18.43 -18.01
N ALA A 4 41.09 -18.14 -19.27
CA ALA A 4 40.37 -17.18 -20.10
C ALA A 4 38.96 -17.67 -20.45
N ILE A 5 38.81 -18.99 -20.65
CA ILE A 5 37.51 -19.64 -20.89
C ILE A 5 36.62 -19.58 -19.64
N ARG A 6 37.19 -19.82 -18.44
CA ARG A 6 36.45 -19.63 -17.17
C ARG A 6 36.02 -18.19 -16.91
N MET A 7 36.82 -17.21 -17.29
CA MET A 7 36.47 -15.79 -17.15
C MET A 7 35.36 -15.38 -18.13
N ALA A 8 35.39 -15.88 -19.36
CA ALA A 8 34.32 -15.67 -20.34
C ALA A 8 33.01 -16.37 -19.93
N GLU A 9 33.09 -17.56 -19.33
CA GLU A 9 31.96 -18.32 -18.79
C GLU A 9 31.34 -17.66 -17.55
N PHE A 10 32.14 -16.98 -16.72
CA PHE A 10 31.63 -16.19 -15.60
C PHE A 10 30.91 -14.92 -16.08
N ALA A 11 31.44 -14.26 -17.13
CA ALA A 11 30.85 -13.07 -17.74
C ALA A 11 29.58 -13.35 -18.55
N SER A 12 29.40 -14.58 -19.06
CA SER A 12 28.22 -15.01 -19.81
C SER A 12 27.12 -15.62 -18.94
N ARG A 13 27.26 -15.61 -17.60
CA ARG A 13 26.19 -16.04 -16.70
C ARG A 13 25.04 -15.04 -16.75
N PRO A 14 23.84 -15.43 -17.22
CA PRO A 14 22.66 -14.55 -17.18
C PRO A 14 22.32 -14.11 -15.75
N GLU A 15 22.79 -14.86 -14.75
CA GLU A 15 22.72 -14.59 -13.32
C GLU A 15 23.27 -13.20 -12.92
N LEU A 16 24.35 -12.71 -13.56
CA LEU A 16 24.94 -11.41 -13.22
C LEU A 16 24.21 -10.24 -13.88
N GLY A 17 23.60 -10.48 -15.05
CA GLY A 17 22.70 -9.53 -15.72
C GLY A 17 21.32 -9.45 -15.08
N ALA A 18 20.90 -10.47 -14.33
CA ALA A 18 19.63 -10.46 -13.59
C ALA A 18 19.59 -9.50 -12.39
N LEU A 19 20.76 -9.02 -11.94
CA LEU A 19 20.91 -7.91 -10.99
C LEU A 19 20.59 -6.54 -11.62
N VAL A 20 20.40 -6.49 -12.95
CA VAL A 20 19.86 -5.32 -13.65
C VAL A 20 18.40 -5.15 -13.22
N VAL A 21 18.17 -4.03 -12.57
CA VAL A 21 16.90 -3.59 -11.99
C VAL A 21 15.69 -3.87 -12.89
N GLN A 22 15.03 -5.01 -12.69
CA GLN A 22 13.83 -5.36 -13.44
C GLN A 22 12.77 -4.28 -13.22
N PRO A 23 12.16 -3.70 -14.28
CA PRO A 23 11.13 -2.67 -14.14
C PRO A 23 10.00 -3.05 -13.17
N ALA A 24 9.66 -4.34 -13.10
CA ALA A 24 8.69 -4.88 -12.15
C ALA A 24 9.14 -4.78 -10.68
N HIS A 25 10.42 -4.98 -10.39
CA HIS A 25 10.98 -4.77 -9.05
C HIS A 25 11.01 -3.28 -8.67
N GLN A 26 11.26 -2.38 -9.63
CA GLN A 26 11.14 -0.92 -9.40
C GLN A 26 9.69 -0.53 -9.09
N ALA A 27 8.74 -1.00 -9.90
CA ALA A 27 7.32 -0.78 -9.69
C ALA A 27 6.87 -1.30 -8.31
N TYR A 28 7.33 -2.50 -7.92
CA TYR A 28 7.10 -3.05 -6.58
C TYR A 28 7.60 -2.10 -5.49
N ARG A 29 8.84 -1.62 -5.57
CA ARG A 29 9.40 -0.71 -4.55
C ARG A 29 8.65 0.62 -4.46
N ILE A 30 8.26 1.18 -5.61
CA ILE A 30 7.49 2.44 -5.68
C ILE A 30 6.11 2.23 -5.03
N LEU A 31 5.40 1.17 -5.41
CA LEU A 31 4.10 0.85 -4.83
C LEU A 31 4.23 0.56 -3.34
N HIS A 32 5.21 -0.24 -2.92
CA HIS A 32 5.43 -0.58 -1.51
C HIS A 32 5.66 0.67 -0.66
N LEU A 33 6.52 1.58 -1.12
CA LEU A 33 6.75 2.86 -0.45
C LEU A 33 5.48 3.70 -0.40
N GLY A 34 4.77 3.83 -1.52
CA GLY A 34 3.53 4.61 -1.60
C GLY A 34 2.43 4.10 -0.67
N TYR A 35 2.14 2.80 -0.70
CA TYR A 35 1.11 2.17 0.14
C TYR A 35 1.53 1.99 1.60
N PHE A 36 2.81 2.18 1.92
CA PHE A 36 3.24 2.36 3.31
C PHE A 36 3.05 3.82 3.76
N VAL A 37 3.61 4.78 3.01
CA VAL A 37 3.69 6.18 3.46
C VAL A 37 2.34 6.90 3.40
N LEU A 38 1.57 6.71 2.32
CA LEU A 38 0.30 7.43 2.13
C LEU A 38 -0.72 7.12 3.23
N PRO A 39 -1.04 5.85 3.57
CA PRO A 39 -2.01 5.57 4.62
C PRO A 39 -1.47 5.89 6.01
N LEU A 40 -0.14 5.82 6.22
CA LEU A 40 0.46 6.24 7.49
C LEU A 40 0.24 7.73 7.75
N ILE A 41 0.48 8.58 6.74
CA ILE A 41 0.27 10.03 6.83
C ILE A 41 -1.23 10.34 6.93
N ALA A 42 -2.07 9.76 6.06
CA ALA A 42 -3.51 10.01 6.08
C ALA A 42 -4.17 9.55 7.39
N GLY A 43 -3.72 8.41 7.93
CA GLY A 43 -4.23 7.87 9.19
C GLY A 43 -3.81 8.72 10.39
N ALA A 44 -2.56 9.19 10.42
CA ALA A 44 -2.10 10.14 11.43
C ALA A 44 -2.82 11.49 11.33
N ASP A 45 -3.05 12.00 10.11
CA ASP A 45 -3.71 13.29 9.92
C ASP A 45 -5.17 13.31 10.38
N LYS A 46 -5.86 12.16 10.43
CA LYS A 46 -7.23 12.07 11.00
C LYS A 46 -7.34 12.49 12.47
N TYR A 47 -6.22 12.54 13.19
CA TYR A 47 -6.16 13.05 14.57
C TYR A 47 -5.92 14.56 14.64
N PHE A 48 -5.30 15.15 13.61
CA PHE A 48 -4.84 16.54 13.61
C PHE A 48 -5.58 17.46 12.63
N ASN A 49 -6.23 16.89 11.61
CA ASN A 49 -6.91 17.58 10.51
C ASN A 49 -6.06 18.69 9.87
N ARG A 50 -4.77 18.42 9.57
CA ARG A 50 -3.87 19.40 8.94
C ARG A 50 -3.93 19.34 7.42
N LEU A 51 -4.13 18.16 6.84
CA LEU A 51 -4.26 17.98 5.40
C LEU A 51 -5.70 18.13 4.94
N ALA A 52 -6.65 17.61 5.72
CA ALA A 52 -8.06 17.71 5.44
C ALA A 52 -8.91 17.61 6.71
N THR A 53 -10.12 18.15 6.65
CA THR A 53 -11.17 17.88 7.65
C THR A 53 -11.86 16.56 7.27
N TRP A 54 -11.30 15.43 7.69
CA TRP A 54 -11.69 14.10 7.19
C TRP A 54 -13.15 13.73 7.46
N SER A 55 -13.75 14.29 8.50
CA SER A 55 -15.16 14.10 8.83
C SER A 55 -16.12 14.58 7.74
N ASP A 56 -15.68 15.51 6.88
CA ASP A 56 -16.51 16.07 5.80
C ASP A 56 -16.79 15.03 4.71
N PHE A 57 -15.99 13.96 4.64
CA PHE A 57 -16.14 12.87 3.67
C PHE A 57 -16.94 11.68 4.20
N LEU A 58 -17.42 11.73 5.44
CA LEU A 58 -18.24 10.66 6.01
C LEU A 58 -19.63 10.64 5.38
N ALA A 59 -20.10 9.44 5.06
CA ALA A 59 -21.48 9.26 4.65
C ALA A 59 -22.44 9.74 5.75
N PRO A 60 -23.53 10.46 5.41
CA PRO A 60 -24.50 10.95 6.40
C PRO A 60 -25.11 9.85 7.28
N SER A 61 -25.16 8.60 6.78
CA SER A 61 -25.62 7.42 7.51
C SER A 61 -24.75 7.04 8.71
N LEU A 62 -23.47 7.43 8.73
CA LEU A 62 -22.54 7.18 9.83
C LEU A 62 -22.59 8.28 10.91
N MET A 63 -23.34 9.35 10.67
CA MET A 63 -23.33 10.59 11.48
C MET A 63 -24.56 10.78 12.37
N ARG A 64 -25.49 9.81 12.48
CA ARG A 64 -26.78 10.03 13.17
C ARG A 64 -27.07 8.83 14.10
N PRO A 65 -27.12 8.98 15.44
CA PRO A 65 -27.61 10.15 16.20
C PRO A 65 -26.73 10.66 17.37
N ILE A 66 -25.47 10.22 17.54
CA ILE A 66 -24.69 10.47 18.77
C ILE A 66 -23.77 11.71 18.61
N PRO A 67 -23.72 12.64 19.59
CA PRO A 67 -22.75 13.73 19.58
C PRO A 67 -21.30 13.23 19.47
N HIS A 68 -20.50 13.84 18.60
CA HIS A 68 -19.09 13.50 18.35
C HIS A 68 -18.84 12.09 17.79
N GLN A 69 -19.83 11.49 17.14
CA GLN A 69 -19.69 10.19 16.49
C GLN A 69 -18.69 10.25 15.33
N GLU A 70 -18.69 11.33 14.57
CA GLU A 70 -17.78 11.63 13.48
C GLU A 70 -16.31 11.56 13.91
N THR A 71 -15.97 12.18 15.04
CA THR A 71 -14.60 12.18 15.58
C THR A 71 -14.17 10.77 15.98
N LYS A 72 -15.06 9.99 16.61
CA LYS A 72 -14.77 8.60 17.01
C LYS A 72 -14.54 7.71 15.78
N VAL A 73 -15.37 7.85 14.76
CA VAL A 73 -15.23 7.11 13.50
C VAL A 73 -13.92 7.49 12.81
N MET A 74 -13.57 8.77 12.76
CA MET A 74 -12.32 9.23 12.16
C MET A 74 -11.08 8.74 12.93
N TYR A 75 -11.10 8.74 14.25
CA TYR A 75 -9.99 8.19 15.05
C TYR A 75 -9.84 6.69 14.85
N ALA A 76 -10.95 5.94 14.83
CA ALA A 76 -10.91 4.51 14.54
C ALA A 76 -10.36 4.23 13.13
N ALA A 77 -10.84 4.95 12.12
CA ALA A 77 -10.33 4.86 10.75
C ALA A 77 -8.83 5.19 10.69
N GLY A 78 -8.38 6.25 11.38
CA GLY A 78 -6.99 6.65 11.46
C GLY A 78 -6.10 5.58 12.09
N ALA A 79 -6.55 4.95 13.18
CA ALA A 79 -5.84 3.82 13.79
C ALA A 79 -5.71 2.64 12.83
N ILE A 80 -6.79 2.29 12.13
CA ILE A 80 -6.80 1.19 11.15
C ILE A 80 -5.83 1.47 10.00
N GLU A 81 -5.82 2.67 9.44
CA GLU A 81 -4.91 3.05 8.35
C GLU A 81 -3.44 2.99 8.78
N VAL A 82 -3.10 3.46 9.98
CA VAL A 82 -1.74 3.35 10.53
C VAL A 82 -1.35 1.89 10.71
N LEU A 83 -2.23 1.06 11.27
CA LEU A 83 -1.96 -0.37 11.44
C LEU A 83 -1.75 -1.08 10.10
N LEU A 84 -2.61 -0.82 9.11
CA LEU A 84 -2.48 -1.38 7.77
C LEU A 84 -1.21 -0.92 7.07
N ALA A 85 -0.83 0.35 7.20
CA ALA A 85 0.44 0.88 6.68
C ALA A 85 1.64 0.11 7.27
N LEU A 86 1.66 -0.10 8.58
CA LEU A 86 2.71 -0.88 9.24
C LEU A 86 2.72 -2.33 8.74
N ILE A 87 1.56 -2.96 8.58
CA ILE A 87 1.48 -4.32 8.03
C ILE A 87 2.01 -4.34 6.59
N VAL A 88 1.70 -3.34 5.76
CA VAL A 88 2.27 -3.20 4.41
C VAL A 88 3.80 -3.06 4.47
N ALA A 89 4.33 -2.26 5.40
CA ALA A 89 5.77 -2.06 5.55
C ALA A 89 6.53 -3.37 5.81
N PHE A 90 6.01 -4.19 6.74
CA PHE A 90 6.70 -5.41 7.19
C PHE A 90 6.28 -6.69 6.44
N LYS A 91 5.04 -6.77 5.96
CA LYS A 91 4.45 -7.95 5.29
C LYS A 91 3.62 -7.52 4.07
N PRO A 92 4.24 -6.97 3.01
CA PRO A 92 3.53 -6.37 1.89
C PRO A 92 2.61 -7.34 1.14
N SER A 93 2.94 -8.64 1.07
CA SER A 93 2.12 -9.66 0.40
C SER A 93 0.75 -9.88 1.03
N VAL A 94 0.63 -9.66 2.34
CA VAL A 94 -0.64 -9.75 3.08
C VAL A 94 -1.22 -8.35 3.28
N GLY A 95 -0.39 -7.39 3.69
CA GLY A 95 -0.80 -6.02 3.99
C GLY A 95 -1.46 -5.34 2.81
N ALA A 96 -1.00 -5.57 1.59
CA ALA A 96 -1.59 -4.96 0.40
C ALA A 96 -3.04 -5.41 0.16
N TYR A 97 -3.35 -6.68 0.41
CA TYR A 97 -4.73 -7.17 0.28
C TYR A 97 -5.64 -6.71 1.41
N LEU A 98 -5.12 -6.62 2.64
CA LEU A 98 -5.86 -6.03 3.76
C LEU A 98 -6.17 -4.55 3.50
N LEU A 99 -5.19 -3.81 2.96
CA LEU A 99 -5.38 -2.41 2.57
C LEU A 99 -6.36 -2.27 1.40
N ALA A 100 -6.33 -3.17 0.42
CA ALA A 100 -7.32 -3.22 -0.65
C ALA A 100 -8.75 -3.43 -0.11
N LEU A 101 -8.92 -4.35 0.85
CA LEU A 101 -10.22 -4.57 1.50
C LEU A 101 -10.68 -3.32 2.27
N TRP A 102 -9.77 -2.65 2.97
CA TRP A 102 -10.07 -1.38 3.64
C TRP A 102 -10.48 -0.28 2.67
N LEU A 103 -9.77 -0.15 1.54
CA LEU A 103 -10.10 0.81 0.49
C LEU A 103 -11.50 0.58 -0.07
N LEU A 104 -11.98 -0.67 -0.19
CA LEU A 104 -13.37 -0.93 -0.57
C LEU A 104 -14.38 -0.33 0.42
N ALA A 105 -14.09 -0.38 1.73
CA ALA A 105 -14.93 0.26 2.73
C ALA A 105 -14.90 1.79 2.61
N VAL A 106 -13.73 2.38 2.34
CA VAL A 106 -13.59 3.82 2.09
C VAL A 106 -14.36 4.24 0.84
N ILE A 107 -14.22 3.51 -0.27
CA ILE A 107 -14.95 3.74 -1.53
C ILE A 107 -16.46 3.66 -1.29
N ALA A 108 -16.93 2.64 -0.56
CA ALA A 108 -18.35 2.51 -0.23
C ALA A 108 -18.86 3.70 0.61
N ASN A 109 -18.08 4.15 1.60
CA ASN A 109 -18.39 5.35 2.36
C ASN A 109 -18.49 6.59 1.46
N LEU A 110 -17.51 6.82 0.59
CA LEU A 110 -17.50 7.97 -0.32
C LEU A 110 -18.68 7.94 -1.29
N TRP A 111 -19.04 6.74 -1.79
CA TRP A 111 -20.20 6.57 -2.65
C TRP A 111 -21.51 6.95 -1.93
N LEU A 112 -21.68 6.48 -0.70
CA LEU A 112 -22.85 6.83 0.12
C LEU A 112 -22.86 8.32 0.52
N GLY A 113 -21.68 8.93 0.66
CA GLY A 113 -21.48 10.37 0.88
C GLY A 113 -21.62 11.23 -0.38
N GLN A 114 -21.93 10.65 -1.54
CA GLN A 114 -22.05 11.35 -2.83
C GLN A 114 -20.74 11.97 -3.36
N HIS A 115 -19.58 11.46 -2.92
CA HIS A 115 -18.24 11.87 -3.34
C HIS A 115 -17.71 10.96 -4.46
N TYR A 116 -18.39 10.94 -5.60
CA TYR A 116 -18.14 9.97 -6.68
C TYR A 116 -16.76 10.10 -7.36
N ASP A 117 -16.26 11.33 -7.50
CA ASP A 117 -14.95 11.60 -8.10
C ASP A 117 -13.80 11.09 -7.21
N MET A 118 -13.91 11.29 -5.90
CA MET A 118 -12.99 10.74 -4.92
C MET A 118 -13.09 9.22 -4.85
N ALA A 119 -14.31 8.66 -4.81
CA ALA A 119 -14.52 7.21 -4.82
C ALA A 119 -13.87 6.54 -6.05
N LEU A 120 -13.94 7.17 -7.23
CA LEU A 120 -13.31 6.67 -8.45
C LEU A 120 -11.77 6.70 -8.37
N ARG A 121 -11.19 7.73 -7.75
CA ARG A 121 -9.73 7.81 -7.51
C ARG A 121 -9.27 6.75 -6.54
N ASP A 122 -10.02 6.55 -5.46
CA ASP A 122 -9.75 5.50 -4.47
C ASP A 122 -9.90 4.10 -5.07
N PHE A 123 -10.78 3.91 -6.05
CA PHE A 123 -10.81 2.68 -6.83
C PHE A 123 -9.49 2.44 -7.58
N GLY A 124 -8.84 3.50 -8.09
CA GLY A 124 -7.48 3.41 -8.63
C GLY A 124 -6.44 2.97 -7.57
N LEU A 125 -6.54 3.50 -6.35
CA LEU A 125 -5.70 3.07 -5.22
C LEU A 125 -5.97 1.60 -4.84
N PHE A 126 -7.22 1.17 -4.89
CA PHE A 126 -7.59 -0.23 -4.67
C PHE A 126 -6.91 -1.15 -5.69
N LEU A 127 -6.97 -0.81 -6.97
CA LEU A 127 -6.29 -1.59 -8.02
C LEU A 127 -4.77 -1.59 -7.85
N GLY A 128 -4.18 -0.45 -7.45
CA GLY A 128 -2.74 -0.37 -7.17
C GLY A 128 -2.34 -1.21 -5.95
N ALA A 129 -3.18 -1.31 -4.92
CA ALA A 129 -2.96 -2.20 -3.77
C ALA A 129 -3.04 -3.68 -4.20
N LEU A 130 -3.98 -4.06 -5.07
CA LEU A 130 -4.02 -5.41 -5.66
C LEU A 130 -2.75 -5.73 -6.47
N ALA A 131 -2.27 -4.76 -7.25
CA ALA A 131 -1.02 -4.89 -8.01
C ALA A 131 0.19 -5.06 -7.08
N LEU A 132 0.27 -4.28 -6.00
CA LEU A 132 1.29 -4.46 -4.96
C LEU A 132 1.23 -5.86 -4.35
N GLY A 133 0.04 -6.35 -3.99
CA GLY A 133 -0.13 -7.70 -3.43
C GLY A 133 0.34 -8.80 -4.37
N ARG A 134 0.15 -8.64 -5.69
CA ARG A 134 0.66 -9.57 -6.71
C ARG A 134 2.18 -9.51 -6.84
N LEU A 135 2.76 -8.31 -6.92
CA LEU A 135 4.21 -8.12 -7.02
C LEU A 135 4.93 -8.57 -5.76
N ALA A 136 4.36 -8.29 -4.58
CA ALA A 136 4.93 -8.67 -3.30
C ALA A 136 5.07 -10.19 -3.15
N GLN A 137 4.14 -10.98 -3.69
CA GLN A 137 4.27 -12.45 -3.69
C GLN A 137 5.50 -12.96 -4.46
N ALA A 138 5.92 -12.22 -5.51
CA ALA A 138 7.10 -12.54 -6.29
C ALA A 138 8.39 -12.07 -5.58
N TYR A 139 8.40 -10.86 -5.01
CA TYR A 139 9.63 -10.21 -4.53
C TYR A 139 9.85 -10.22 -3.01
N SER A 140 8.83 -10.44 -2.17
CA SER A 140 9.01 -10.40 -0.71
C SER A 140 9.72 -11.64 -0.15
N ARG A 141 9.89 -12.69 -0.97
CA ARG A 141 10.50 -13.96 -0.57
C ARG A 141 12.03 -13.95 -0.59
N GLU A 142 12.65 -12.99 -1.29
CA GLU A 142 14.11 -12.91 -1.44
C GLU A 142 14.84 -12.40 -0.19
N ARG A 143 14.17 -11.66 0.72
CA ARG A 143 14.84 -11.13 1.92
C ARG A 143 15.21 -12.18 2.98
N VAL A 144 14.66 -13.39 2.91
CA VAL A 144 14.82 -14.40 3.98
C VAL A 144 16.10 -15.25 3.80
N TYR A 145 16.75 -15.23 2.63
CA TYR A 145 17.91 -16.09 2.33
C TYR A 145 19.28 -15.40 2.39
N VAL A 146 19.37 -14.17 2.92
CA VAL A 146 20.62 -13.39 2.95
C VAL A 146 21.25 -13.33 4.36
N GLU A 147 20.66 -14.00 5.35
CA GLU A 147 21.24 -14.15 6.70
C GLU A 147 21.52 -15.64 6.99
N ASP A 148 22.68 -16.15 6.54
CA ASP A 148 23.36 -17.35 7.03
C ASP A 148 24.89 -17.14 6.97
#